data_AF-A0A4S4E0L6-F1
#
_entry.id   AF-A0A4S4E0L6-F1
#
_cell.length_a   1.000
_cell.length_b   1.000
_cell.length_c   1.000
_cell.angle_alpha   90.00
_cell.angle_beta   90.00
_cell.angle_gamma   90.00
#
_symmetry.space_group_name_H-M   'P 1'
#
loop_
_entity.id
_entity.type
_entity.pdbx_description
1 polymer ?
#
loop_
_entity_poly.entity_id
_entity_poly.type
_entity_poly.pdbx_seq_one_letter_code
_entity_poly.pdbx_strand_id
1 'polypeptide(L)'
;MDNKAELVFMPTPGMGHIVSMVEFAKRLHDQDQRFSITFLLINPFHPPFYNLYVESLAASDTRFRYVHLPPPPPSPPSPPPEQLVHTSPEKNLSDFVESYKSHVGDAIVNHVLFSSPAMTRLAGLVVDFFYIPMIDIANEFTAST
;
A
#
# COMPACT_ATOMS: atom_id res chain seq x y z
N MET A 1 1.70 4.10 -26.97
CA MET A 1 1.99 3.62 -25.61
C MET A 1 1.91 4.84 -24.74
N ASP A 2 0.78 5.04 -24.08
CA ASP A 2 0.52 6.27 -23.35
C ASP A 2 1.35 6.26 -22.07
N ASN A 3 2.12 7.32 -21.87
CA ASN A 3 2.91 7.48 -20.65
C ASN A 3 1.99 7.80 -19.47
N LYS A 4 1.53 6.76 -18.77
CA LYS A 4 0.68 6.91 -17.60
C LYS A 4 1.51 7.24 -16.36
N ALA A 5 1.02 8.17 -15.56
CA ALA A 5 1.61 8.43 -14.26
C ALA A 5 1.12 7.38 -13.25
N GLU A 6 1.95 6.97 -12.30
CA GLU A 6 1.60 5.93 -11.34
C GLU A 6 1.10 6.55 -10.04
N LEU A 7 -0.03 6.06 -9.54
CA LEU A 7 -0.50 6.31 -8.19
C LEU A 7 -0.32 5.03 -7.36
N VAL A 8 0.25 5.19 -6.17
CA VAL A 8 0.48 4.10 -5.23
C VAL A 8 -0.53 4.18 -4.10
N PHE A 9 -1.41 3.19 -3.99
CA PHE A 9 -2.44 3.11 -2.96
C PHE A 9 -1.96 2.22 -1.81
N MET A 10 -2.14 2.69 -0.58
CA MET A 10 -1.69 1.99 0.63
C MET A 10 -2.82 1.85 1.65
N PRO A 11 -3.64 0.79 1.53
CA PRO A 11 -4.74 0.55 2.46
C PRO A 11 -4.26 -0.05 3.78
N THR A 12 -4.91 0.37 4.87
CA THR A 12 -4.86 -0.34 6.14
C THR A 12 -5.35 -1.78 5.96
N PRO A 13 -4.67 -2.79 6.53
CA PRO A 13 -5.08 -4.18 6.39
C PRO A 13 -6.33 -4.48 7.21
N GLY A 14 -7.49 -4.12 6.66
CA GLY A 14 -8.82 -4.32 7.20
C GLY A 14 -9.88 -4.15 6.12
N MET A 15 -10.93 -4.97 6.15
CA MET A 15 -11.92 -5.04 5.07
C MET A 15 -12.58 -3.70 4.75
N GLY A 16 -12.95 -2.91 5.76
CA GLY A 16 -13.55 -1.59 5.55
C GLY A 16 -12.63 -0.60 4.82
N HIS A 17 -11.32 -0.71 5.02
CA HIS A 17 -10.33 0.17 4.42
C HIS A 17 -9.99 -0.26 2.98
N ILE A 18 -9.70 -1.54 2.75
CA ILE A 18 -9.33 -2.00 1.41
C ILE A 18 -10.50 -1.95 0.43
N VAL A 19 -11.72 -2.32 0.84
CA VAL A 19 -12.89 -2.28 -0.05
C VAL A 19 -13.14 -0.85 -0.51
N SER A 20 -13.12 0.12 0.41
CA SER A 20 -13.37 1.52 0.08
C SER A 20 -12.28 2.12 -0.81
N MET A 21 -11.00 1.85 -0.54
CA MET A 21 -9.90 2.33 -1.40
C MET A 21 -9.91 1.70 -2.79
N VAL A 22 -10.27 0.43 -2.92
CA VAL A 22 -10.41 -0.23 -4.23
C VAL A 22 -11.56 0.38 -5.03
N GLU A 23 -12.71 0.63 -4.41
CA GLU A 23 -13.83 1.30 -5.10
C GLU A 23 -13.49 2.74 -5.48
N PHE A 24 -12.71 3.46 -4.65
CA PHE A 24 -12.18 4.77 -5.02
C PHE A 24 -11.23 4.68 -6.22
N ALA A 25 -10.30 3.73 -6.22
CA ALA A 25 -9.38 3.52 -7.34
C ALA A 25 -10.10 3.17 -8.65
N LYS A 26 -11.15 2.33 -8.60
CA LYS A 26 -12.01 2.02 -9.75
C LYS A 26 -12.61 3.29 -10.34
N ARG A 27 -13.26 4.10 -9.50
CA ARG A 27 -13.88 5.36 -9.94
C ARG A 27 -12.86 6.34 -10.49
N LEU A 28 -11.72 6.50 -9.83
CA LEU A 28 -10.65 7.38 -10.28
C LEU A 28 -10.12 6.95 -11.65
N HIS A 29 -9.85 5.65 -11.80
CA HIS A 29 -9.36 5.11 -13.06
C HIS A 29 -10.38 5.24 -14.18
N ASP A 30 -11.66 4.93 -13.92
CA ASP A 30 -12.74 5.06 -14.90
C ASP A 30 -12.93 6.52 -15.36
N GLN A 31 -12.63 7.50 -14.49
CA GLN A 31 -12.69 8.93 -14.80
C GLN A 31 -11.41 9.50 -15.44
N ASP A 32 -10.23 9.01 -15.05
CA ASP A 32 -8.94 9.50 -15.53
C ASP A 32 -7.97 8.36 -15.85
N GLN A 33 -7.98 7.97 -17.12
CA GLN A 33 -7.16 6.89 -17.66
C GLN A 33 -5.66 7.23 -17.79
N ARG A 34 -5.25 8.45 -17.44
CA ARG A 34 -3.83 8.86 -17.42
C ARG A 34 -3.08 8.25 -16.24
N PHE A 35 -3.79 7.70 -15.26
CA PHE A 35 -3.19 7.04 -14.12
C PHE A 35 -3.18 5.52 -14.26
N SER A 36 -2.02 4.94 -13.98
CA SER A 36 -1.88 3.54 -13.60
C SER A 36 -1.92 3.45 -12.08
N ILE A 37 -2.48 2.37 -11.53
CA ILE A 37 -2.68 2.23 -10.09
C ILE A 37 -2.01 0.95 -9.59
N THR A 38 -1.23 1.11 -8.52
CA THR A 38 -0.56 0.03 -7.80
C THR A 38 -0.94 0.07 -6.34
N PHE A 39 -1.41 -1.05 -5.79
CA PHE A 39 -1.65 -1.23 -4.37
C PHE A 39 -0.42 -1.87 -3.73
N LEU A 40 0.16 -1.22 -2.73
CA LEU A 40 1.15 -1.84 -1.83
C LEU A 40 0.42 -2.31 -0.58
N LEU A 41 0.52 -3.61 -0.30
CA LEU A 41 -0.28 -4.29 0.71
C LEU A 41 0.61 -4.86 1.80
N ILE A 42 0.31 -4.50 3.05
CA ILE A 42 0.89 -5.13 4.24
C ILE A 42 0.00 -6.30 4.63
N ASN A 43 0.60 -7.47 4.88
CA ASN A 43 -0.17 -8.62 5.33
C ASN A 43 -0.59 -8.43 6.80
N PRO A 44 -1.89 -8.56 7.13
CA PRO A 44 -2.34 -8.57 8.51
C PRO A 44 -1.84 -9.81 9.24
N PHE A 45 -1.71 -9.69 10.56
CA PHE A 45 -1.32 -10.82 11.41
C PHE A 45 -2.36 -11.96 11.43
N HIS A 46 -3.67 -11.70 11.24
CA HIS A 46 -4.70 -12.63 11.76
C HIS A 46 -6.03 -12.89 10.99
N PRO A 47 -6.31 -12.46 9.74
CA PRO A 47 -7.44 -13.05 9.00
C PRO A 47 -7.15 -13.52 7.56
N PRO A 48 -7.53 -14.76 7.18
CA PRO A 48 -7.39 -15.26 5.80
C PRO A 48 -8.27 -14.51 4.79
N PHE A 49 -9.38 -13.90 5.24
CA PHE A 49 -10.33 -13.21 4.37
C PHE A 49 -9.74 -12.01 3.63
N TYR A 50 -8.80 -11.29 4.24
CA TYR A 50 -8.14 -10.15 3.60
C TYR A 50 -7.32 -10.61 2.39
N ASN A 51 -6.47 -11.63 2.57
CA ASN A 51 -5.65 -12.17 1.49
C ASN A 51 -6.52 -12.79 0.38
N LEU A 52 -7.54 -13.57 0.75
CA LEU A 52 -8.49 -14.15 -0.23
C LEU A 52 -9.21 -13.05 -1.03
N TYR A 53 -9.56 -11.94 -0.39
CA TYR A 53 -10.19 -10.81 -1.09
C TYR A 53 -9.22 -10.15 -2.07
N VAL A 54 -7.98 -9.89 -1.66
CA VAL A 54 -6.93 -9.35 -2.53
C VAL A 54 -6.65 -10.27 -3.71
N GLU A 55 -6.51 -11.57 -3.47
CA GLU A 55 -6.30 -12.57 -4.52
C GLU A 55 -7.47 -12.60 -5.50
N SER A 56 -8.71 -12.53 -5.00
CA SER A 56 -9.90 -12.41 -5.83
C SER A 56 -9.91 -11.13 -6.67
N LEU A 57 -9.46 -10.00 -6.11
CA LEU A 57 -9.35 -8.74 -6.85
C LEU A 57 -8.30 -8.85 -7.97
N ALA A 58 -7.10 -9.35 -7.64
CA ALA A 58 -6.02 -9.54 -8.60
C ALA A 58 -6.41 -10.51 -9.73
N ALA A 59 -7.24 -11.51 -9.44
CA ALA A 59 -7.75 -12.45 -10.44
C ALA A 59 -8.89 -11.89 -11.29
N SER A 60 -9.70 -10.97 -10.74
CA SER A 60 -10.91 -10.46 -11.41
C SER A 60 -10.70 -9.14 -12.17
N ASP A 61 -9.73 -8.33 -11.76
CA ASP A 61 -9.49 -7.00 -12.33
C ASP A 61 -7.98 -6.76 -12.54
N THR A 62 -7.53 -6.95 -13.78
CA THR A 62 -6.12 -6.79 -14.15
C THR A 62 -5.74 -5.34 -14.44
N ARG A 63 -6.64 -4.37 -14.24
CA ARG A 63 -6.35 -2.94 -14.42
C ARG A 63 -5.41 -2.40 -13.35
N PHE A 64 -5.38 -3.05 -12.18
CA PHE A 64 -4.57 -2.64 -11.04
C PHE A 64 -3.53 -3.70 -10.69
N ARG A 65 -2.39 -3.25 -10.17
CA ARG A 65 -1.33 -4.12 -9.67
C ARG A 65 -1.44 -4.22 -8.15
N TYR A 66 -1.44 -5.43 -7.62
CA TYR A 66 -1.45 -5.69 -6.18
C TYR A 66 -0.10 -6.30 -5.79
N VAL A 67 0.64 -5.63 -4.90
CA VAL A 67 1.98 -6.05 -4.46
C VAL A 67 1.97 -6.23 -2.95
N HIS A 68 2.18 -7.46 -2.51
CA HIS A 68 2.39 -7.74 -1.09
C HIS A 68 3.82 -7.39 -0.69
N LEU A 69 3.97 -6.58 0.34
CA LEU A 69 5.27 -6.26 0.91
C LEU A 69 5.78 -7.45 1.74
N PRO A 70 7.08 -7.76 1.68
CA PRO A 70 7.67 -8.75 2.56
C PRO A 70 7.59 -8.26 4.02
N PRO A 71 7.47 -9.18 4.99
CA PRO A 71 7.48 -8.80 6.40
C PRO A 71 8.81 -8.13 6.77
N PRO A 72 8.80 -7.11 7.62
CA PRO A 72 10.03 -6.46 8.07
C PRO A 72 10.88 -7.45 8.88
N PRO A 73 12.20 -7.21 8.94
CA PRO A 73 13.08 -8.01 9.78
C PRO A 73 12.58 -7.99 11.24
N PRO A 74 12.74 -9.10 11.98
CA PRO A 74 12.21 -9.20 13.34
C PRO A 74 12.81 -8.10 14.23
N SER A 75 11.94 -7.23 14.71
CA SER A 75 12.27 -6.25 15.76
C SER A 75 12.60 -6.97 17.07
N PRO A 76 13.43 -6.38 17.97
CA PRO A 76 13.64 -6.90 19.32
C PRO A 76 12.30 -7.12 20.04
N PRO A 77 12.24 -8.00 21.07
CA PRO A 77 11.01 -8.63 21.52
C PRO A 77 9.99 -7.57 21.91
N SER A 78 9.03 -7.36 21.00
CA SER A 78 7.80 -6.65 21.30
C SER A 78 6.95 -7.61 22.14
N PRO A 79 6.17 -7.13 23.11
CA PRO A 79 5.25 -7.99 23.82
C PRO A 79 4.38 -8.75 22.82
N PRO A 80 3.95 -9.99 23.14
CA PRO A 80 3.10 -10.77 22.25
C PRO A 80 1.96 -9.90 21.69
N PRO A 81 1.60 -10.01 20.40
CA PRO A 81 0.58 -9.16 19.77
C PRO A 81 -0.70 -9.04 20.61
N GLU A 82 -1.07 -10.13 21.27
CA GLU A 82 -2.19 -10.26 22.20
C GLU A 82 -2.17 -9.24 23.37
N GLN A 83 -1.00 -8.84 23.87
CA GLN A 83 -0.87 -7.89 25.00
C GLN A 83 -0.87 -6.42 24.56
N LEU A 84 -0.45 -6.14 23.33
CA LEU A 84 -0.41 -4.80 22.75
C LEU A 84 -1.81 -4.32 22.33
N VAL A 85 -2.63 -5.23 21.80
CA VAL A 85 -4.02 -4.94 21.36
C VAL A 85 -4.89 -4.35 22.48
N HIS A 86 -4.54 -4.56 23.75
CA HIS A 86 -5.34 -4.09 24.89
C HIS A 86 -4.92 -2.72 25.48
N THR A 87 -3.85 -2.10 24.98
CA THR A 87 -3.38 -0.80 25.53
C THR A 87 -3.56 0.38 24.58
N SER A 88 -3.27 0.24 23.28
CA SER A 88 -3.49 1.28 22.26
C SER A 88 -3.47 0.71 20.83
N PRO A 89 -4.60 0.16 20.32
CA PRO A 89 -4.67 -0.46 18.99
C PRO A 89 -4.16 0.42 17.85
N GLU A 90 -4.51 1.71 17.88
CA GLU A 90 -4.17 2.69 16.84
C GLU A 90 -2.66 2.94 16.79
N LYS A 91 -2.04 3.09 17.96
CA LYS A 91 -0.59 3.29 18.07
C LYS A 91 0.16 2.06 17.56
N ASN A 92 -0.27 0.87 17.96
CA ASN A 92 0.39 -0.36 17.54
C ASN A 92 0.28 -0.58 16.03
N LEU A 93 -0.87 -0.24 15.43
CA LEU A 93 -1.02 -0.30 13.98
C LEU A 93 -0.11 0.72 13.28
N SER A 94 -0.03 1.95 13.80
CA SER A 94 0.89 2.97 13.28
C SER A 94 2.35 2.54 13.36
N ASP A 95 2.80 2.06 14.53
CA ASP A 95 4.18 1.57 14.74
C ASP A 95 4.47 0.37 13.82
N PHE A 96 3.50 -0.52 13.65
CA PHE A 96 3.60 -1.65 12.73
C PHE A 96 3.73 -1.20 11.28
N VAL A 97 2.92 -0.25 10.82
CA VAL A 97 3.02 0.32 9.46
C VAL A 97 4.37 1.01 9.26
N GLU A 98 4.84 1.77 10.24
CA GLU A 98 6.14 2.45 10.19
C GLU A 98 7.31 1.47 10.01
N SER A 99 7.22 0.26 10.59
CA SER A 99 8.25 -0.78 10.39
C SER A 99 8.40 -1.24 8.93
N TYR A 100 7.42 -0.96 8.05
CA TYR A 100 7.50 -1.27 6.61
C TYR A 100 8.09 -0.13 5.77
N LYS A 101 8.41 1.04 6.36
CA LYS A 101 8.81 2.25 5.62
C LYS A 101 9.90 2.00 4.56
N SER A 102 10.97 1.29 4.91
CA SER A 102 12.03 0.93 3.96
C SER A 102 11.53 0.03 2.82
N HIS A 103 10.71 -0.97 3.14
CA HIS A 103 10.15 -1.91 2.17
C HIS A 103 9.18 -1.21 1.20
N VAL A 104 8.49 -0.17 1.64
CA VAL A 104 7.63 0.67 0.78
C VAL A 104 8.50 1.39 -0.25
N GLY A 105 9.59 2.04 0.18
CA GLY A 105 10.54 2.70 -0.71
C GLY A 105 11.12 1.73 -1.75
N ASP A 106 11.58 0.56 -1.30
CA ASP A 106 12.11 -0.49 -2.18
C ASP A 106 11.05 -0.99 -3.17
N ALA A 107 9.80 -1.17 -2.73
CA ALA A 107 8.71 -1.61 -3.59
C ALA A 107 8.35 -0.56 -4.65
N ILE A 108 8.35 0.73 -4.32
CA ILE A 108 8.14 1.81 -5.29
C ILE A 108 9.24 1.77 -6.35
N VAL A 109 10.50 1.65 -5.93
CA VAL A 109 11.64 1.55 -6.84
C VAL A 109 11.48 0.34 -7.75
N ASN A 110 11.29 -0.86 -7.19
CA ASN A 110 11.28 -2.12 -7.94
C ASN A 110 10.03 -2.32 -8.82
N HIS A 111 8.86 -1.90 -8.34
CA HIS A 111 7.59 -2.21 -8.99
C HIS A 111 6.92 -1.01 -9.66
N VAL A 112 7.36 0.22 -9.42
CA VAL A 112 6.74 1.42 -10.02
C VAL A 112 7.73 2.09 -10.96
N LEU A 113 8.94 2.38 -10.49
CA LEU A 113 9.94 3.12 -11.27
C LEU A 113 10.70 2.21 -12.25
N PHE A 114 11.09 1.00 -11.83
CA PHE A 114 11.82 0.07 -12.70
C PHE A 114 10.96 -0.65 -13.74
N SER A 115 9.63 -0.61 -13.60
CA SER A 115 8.72 -1.29 -14.52
C SER A 115 8.60 -0.61 -15.89
N SER A 116 9.12 0.61 -16.07
CA SER A 116 9.20 1.27 -17.39
C SER A 116 10.33 2.32 -17.44
N PRO A 117 11.49 2.00 -18.06
CA PRO A 117 12.68 2.85 -18.04
C PRO A 117 12.55 4.22 -18.73
N ALA A 118 11.50 4.42 -19.53
CA ALA A 118 11.45 5.58 -20.41
C ALA A 118 10.72 6.79 -19.84
N MET A 119 9.75 6.63 -18.91
CA MET A 119 8.81 7.74 -18.69
C MET A 119 7.84 7.64 -17.49
N THR A 120 7.80 6.53 -16.73
CA THR A 120 6.85 6.38 -15.62
C THR A 120 7.23 7.26 -14.43
N ARG A 121 6.40 8.28 -14.18
CA ARG A 121 6.53 9.18 -13.03
C ARG A 121 5.58 8.72 -11.92
N LEU A 122 6.10 8.57 -10.71
CA LEU A 122 5.26 8.48 -9.51
C LEU A 122 4.52 9.82 -9.33
N ALA A 123 3.21 9.83 -9.53
CA ALA A 123 2.38 11.01 -9.35
C ALA A 123 2.12 11.29 -7.87
N GLY A 124 1.90 10.24 -7.09
CA GLY A 124 1.55 10.38 -5.69
C GLY A 124 1.30 9.06 -4.99
N LEU A 125 1.25 9.14 -3.66
CA LEU A 125 0.78 8.09 -2.78
C LEU A 125 -0.61 8.45 -2.28
N VAL A 126 -1.55 7.49 -2.32
CA VAL A 126 -2.87 7.60 -1.69
C VAL A 126 -2.83 6.72 -0.46
N VAL A 127 -2.70 7.35 0.70
CA VAL A 127 -2.44 6.67 1.98
C VAL A 127 -3.67 6.66 2.87
N ASP A 128 -3.88 5.57 3.60
CA ASP A 128 -4.87 5.50 4.68
C ASP A 128 -4.43 6.34 5.90
N PHE A 129 -5.37 6.67 6.80
CA PHE A 129 -5.11 7.47 8.00
C PHE A 129 -3.97 6.93 8.87
N PHE A 130 -3.76 5.61 8.92
CA PHE A 130 -2.66 5.00 9.69
C PHE A 130 -1.29 5.03 8.99
N TYR A 131 -1.20 5.54 7.76
CA TYR A 131 -0.01 5.54 6.91
C TYR A 131 0.68 6.91 6.80
N ILE A 132 0.40 7.83 7.74
CA ILE A 132 1.12 9.12 7.84
C ILE A 132 2.65 9.00 7.76
N PRO A 133 3.31 7.97 8.35
CA PRO A 133 4.76 7.80 8.20
C PRO A 133 5.26 7.63 6.75
N MET A 134 4.37 7.30 5.80
CA MET A 134 4.71 7.13 4.38
C MET A 134 4.73 8.46 3.60
N ILE A 135 4.31 9.57 4.20
CA ILE A 135 4.43 10.90 3.59
C ILE A 135 5.90 11.24 3.32
N ASP A 136 6.80 10.88 4.24
CA ASP A 136 8.23 11.08 4.06
C ASP A 136 8.76 10.32 2.83
N ILE A 137 8.25 9.11 2.60
CA ILE A 137 8.63 8.30 1.44
C ILE A 137 8.16 8.97 0.14
N ALA A 138 6.93 9.50 0.10
CA ALA A 138 6.47 10.26 -1.07
C ALA A 138 7.38 11.47 -1.35
N ASN A 139 7.80 12.19 -0.31
CA ASN A 139 8.70 13.33 -0.41
C ASN A 139 10.07 12.94 -0.98
N GLU A 140 10.64 11.80 -0.58
CA GLU A 140 11.90 11.27 -1.13
C GLU A 140 11.83 11.08 -2.66
N PHE A 141 10.65 10.73 -3.18
CA PHE A 141 10.40 10.57 -4.62
C PHE A 141 9.80 11.81 -5.30
N THR A 142 9.71 12.95 -4.58
CA THR A 142 9.07 14.20 -5.09
C THR A 142 7.63 13.96 -5.59
N ALA A 143 6.90 13.09 -4.89
CA ALA A 143 5.51 12.72 -5.18
C ALA A 143 4.55 13.37 -4.17
N SER A 144 3.30 13.59 -4.57
CA SER A 144 2.26 14.12 -3.66
C SER A 144 1.69 13.03 -2.74
N THR A 145 1.13 13.43 -1.60
CA THR A 145 0.27 12.60 -0.74
C THR A 145 -1.08 13.25 -0.53
#